data_AF-A0A964A942-F1
#
_entry.id   AF-A0A964A942-F1
#
_cell.length_a   1.000
_cell.length_b   1.000
_cell.length_c   1.000
_cell.angle_alpha   90.00
_cell.angle_beta   90.00
_cell.angle_gamma   90.00
#
_symmetry.space_group_name_H-M   'P 1'
#
loop_
_entity.id
_entity.type
_entity.pdbx_description
1 polymer ?
#
loop_
_entity_poly.entity_id
_entity_poly.type
_entity_poly.pdbx_seq_one_letter_code
_entity_poly.pdbx_strand_id
1 'polypeptide(L)'
;MAEELQFVFDRALDGYHHLFDEARLREALSLGPPSRAWVDAGTAREAESLIESLRGLPGIEAQRARIAQASPAVQRVMIHLYFDFLYRYLERRRPTFH
;
A
#
# COMPACT_ATOMS: atom_id res chain seq x y z
N MET A 1 -1.92 -17.50 11.44
CA MET A 1 -0.90 -16.49 11.06
C MET A 1 -0.42 -16.60 9.61
N ALA A 2 0.24 -17.67 9.17
CA ALA A 2 0.72 -17.74 7.76
C ALA A 2 -0.43 -17.83 6.74
N GLU A 3 -1.47 -18.61 7.04
CA GLU A 3 -2.63 -18.81 6.15
C GLU A 3 -3.55 -17.58 6.04
N GLU A 4 -3.68 -16.79 7.10
CA GLU A 4 -4.46 -15.55 7.07
C GLU A 4 -3.76 -14.46 6.27
N LEU A 5 -2.44 -14.36 6.42
CA LEU A 5 -1.61 -13.42 5.64
C LEU A 5 -1.68 -13.76 4.16
N GLN A 6 -1.54 -15.06 3.86
CA GLN A 6 -1.69 -15.65 2.54
C GLN A 6 -3.03 -15.28 1.90
N PHE A 7 -4.14 -15.48 2.62
CA PHE A 7 -5.48 -15.14 2.14
C PHE A 7 -5.61 -13.64 1.81
N VAL A 8 -5.08 -12.75 2.65
CA VAL A 8 -5.10 -11.31 2.40
C VAL A 8 -4.31 -10.94 1.14
N PHE A 9 -3.18 -11.60 0.90
CA PHE A 9 -2.41 -11.41 -0.32
C PHE A 9 -3.13 -11.92 -1.55
N ASP A 10 -3.69 -13.13 -1.51
CA ASP A 10 -4.40 -13.71 -2.64
C ASP A 10 -5.60 -12.83 -3.03
N ARG A 11 -6.34 -12.30 -2.05
CA ARG A 11 -7.42 -11.33 -2.27
C ARG A 11 -6.92 -10.02 -2.87
N ALA A 12 -5.77 -9.52 -2.42
CA ALA A 12 -5.17 -8.32 -3.00
C ALA A 12 -4.77 -8.53 -4.48
N LEU A 13 -4.32 -9.73 -4.83
CA LEU A 13 -3.99 -10.11 -6.22
C LEU A 13 -5.23 -10.24 -7.10
N ASP A 14 -6.36 -10.64 -6.53
CA ASP A 14 -7.68 -10.63 -7.18
C ASP A 14 -8.28 -9.22 -7.30
N GLY A 15 -7.54 -8.17 -6.93
CA GLY A 15 -7.96 -6.76 -7.05
C GLY A 15 -8.70 -6.20 -5.83
N TYR A 16 -8.78 -6.94 -4.72
CA TYR A 16 -9.40 -6.44 -3.48
C TYR A 16 -8.39 -5.69 -2.61
N HIS A 17 -8.33 -4.37 -2.78
CA HIS A 17 -7.40 -3.49 -2.07
C HIS A 17 -8.05 -2.84 -0.85
N HIS A 18 -8.25 -3.61 0.23
CA HIS A 18 -9.04 -3.19 1.40
C HIS A 18 -8.57 -1.91 2.13
N LEU A 19 -7.32 -1.50 1.95
CA LEU A 19 -6.75 -0.32 2.61
C LEU A 19 -7.02 0.99 1.86
N PHE A 20 -7.47 0.93 0.61
CA PHE A 20 -7.60 2.11 -0.24
C PHE A 20 -8.97 2.18 -0.89
N ASP A 21 -9.46 3.41 -1.07
CA ASP A 21 -10.63 3.65 -1.90
C ASP A 21 -10.28 3.46 -3.39
N GLU A 22 -11.21 2.89 -4.16
CA GLU A 22 -10.98 2.56 -5.57
C GLU A 22 -10.67 3.80 -6.42
N ALA A 23 -11.33 4.93 -6.16
CA ALA A 23 -11.09 6.16 -6.91
C ALA A 23 -9.67 6.69 -6.68
N ARG A 24 -9.20 6.63 -5.42
CA ARG A 24 -7.83 7.03 -5.05
C ARG A 24 -6.78 6.09 -5.61
N LEU A 25 -7.07 4.79 -5.61
CA LEU A 25 -6.20 3.78 -6.21
C LEU A 25 -6.00 4.06 -7.71
N ARG A 26 -7.09 4.26 -8.45
CA ARG A 26 -7.06 4.58 -9.89
C ARG A 26 -6.31 5.88 -10.17
N GLU A 27 -6.59 6.92 -9.39
CA GLU A 27 -5.90 8.21 -9.49
C GLU A 27 -4.39 8.08 -9.26
N ALA A 28 -3.97 7.36 -8.21
CA ALA A 28 -2.57 7.14 -7.90
C ALA A 28 -1.84 6.41 -9.03
N LEU A 29 -2.41 5.30 -9.51
CA LEU A 29 -1.80 4.48 -10.56
C LEU A 29 -1.78 5.19 -11.94
N SER A 30 -2.78 6.03 -12.23
CA SER A 30 -2.83 6.77 -13.51
C SER A 30 -1.70 7.78 -13.70
N LEU A 31 -1.12 8.29 -12.60
CA LEU A 31 0.01 9.22 -12.67
C LEU A 31 1.36 8.51 -12.77
N GLY A 32 1.39 7.18 -12.75
CA GLY A 32 2.61 6.39 -12.79
C GLY A 32 3.38 6.39 -11.45
N PRO A 33 4.51 5.68 -11.38
CA PRO A 33 5.28 5.55 -10.14
C PRO A 33 5.81 6.90 -9.67
N PRO A 34 5.86 7.15 -8.35
CA PRO A 34 6.34 8.40 -7.80
C PRO A 34 7.82 8.55 -8.15
N SER A 35 8.13 9.56 -8.95
CA SER A 35 9.52 9.92 -9.20
C SER A 35 10.13 10.53 -7.94
N ARG A 36 11.47 10.45 -7.79
CA ARG A 36 12.18 11.17 -6.71
C ARG A 36 11.90 12.67 -6.69
N ALA A 37 11.46 13.24 -7.81
CA ALA A 37 11.08 14.65 -7.90
C ALA A 37 9.69 14.96 -7.30
N TRP A 38 8.86 13.94 -7.02
CA TRP A 38 7.49 14.12 -6.54
C TRP A 38 7.33 13.88 -5.03
N VAL A 39 8.26 13.16 -4.42
CA VAL A 39 8.23 12.86 -2.98
C VAL A 39 9.30 13.71 -2.31
N ASP A 40 8.87 14.82 -1.72
CA ASP A 40 9.75 15.60 -0.85
C ASP A 40 10.02 14.85 0.48
N ALA A 41 11.04 15.31 1.20
CA ALA A 41 11.43 14.70 2.47
C ALA A 41 10.33 14.77 3.55
N GLY A 42 9.42 15.74 3.46
CA GLY A 42 8.29 15.87 4.39
C GLY A 42 7.27 14.76 4.17
N THR A 43 6.86 14.56 2.91
CA THR A 43 5.94 13.51 2.47
C THR A 43 6.49 12.12 2.81
N ALA A 44 7.78 11.89 2.61
CA ALA A 44 8.43 10.62 2.97
C ALA A 44 8.34 10.36 4.48
N ARG A 45 8.70 11.34 5.32
CA ARG A 45 8.60 11.21 6.79
C ARG A 45 7.17 11.02 7.27
N GLU A 46 6.21 11.71 6.66
CA GLU A 46 4.81 11.56 7.02
C GLU A 46 4.29 10.17 6.64
N ALA A 47 4.69 9.63 5.49
CA ALA A 47 4.36 8.26 5.09
C ALA A 47 4.97 7.22 6.05
N GLU A 48 6.24 7.40 6.47
CA GLU A 48 6.88 6.54 7.47
C GLU A 48 6.13 6.56 8.81
N SER A 49 5.83 7.76 9.32
CA SER A 49 5.05 7.94 10.55
C SER A 49 3.66 7.32 10.46
N LEU A 50 3.02 7.45 9.29
CA LEU A 50 1.74 6.81 9.03
C LEU A 50 1.85 5.29 9.13
N ILE A 51 2.82 4.67 8.45
CA ILE A 51 3.06 3.21 8.50
C ILE A 51 3.21 2.72 9.94
N GLU A 52 4.01 3.40 10.76
CA GLU A 52 4.19 3.04 12.16
C GLU A 52 2.88 3.15 12.95
N SER A 53 2.08 4.19 12.70
CA SER A 53 0.79 4.36 13.37
C SER A 53 -0.23 3.26 13.01
N LEU A 54 -0.20 2.74 11.78
CA LEU A 54 -1.13 1.69 11.33
C LEU A 54 -0.95 0.37 12.09
N ARG A 55 0.26 0.08 12.57
CA ARG A 55 0.56 -1.15 13.34
C ARG A 55 -0.19 -1.21 14.67
N GLY A 56 -0.51 -0.06 15.25
CA GLY A 56 -1.23 0.03 16.52
C GLY A 56 -2.75 0.02 16.40
N LEU A 57 -3.30 0.02 15.18
CA LEU A 57 -4.74 0.15 14.96
C LEU A 57 -5.44 -1.23 14.90
N PRO A 58 -6.63 -1.35 15.54
CA PRO A 58 -7.37 -2.60 15.55
C PRO A 58 -8.11 -2.81 14.22
N GLY A 59 -7.43 -3.47 13.28
CA GLY A 59 -8.05 -3.99 12.06
C GLY A 59 -8.04 -3.03 10.85
N ILE A 60 -8.52 -3.58 9.73
CA ILE A 60 -8.37 -2.98 8.39
C ILE A 60 -9.18 -1.68 8.24
N GLU A 61 -10.40 -1.61 8.79
CA GLU A 61 -11.24 -0.40 8.67
C GLU A 61 -10.62 0.80 9.41
N ALA A 62 -10.04 0.58 10.59
CA ALA A 62 -9.34 1.63 11.34
C ALA A 62 -8.10 2.11 10.57
N GLN A 63 -7.35 1.17 9.96
CA GLN A 63 -6.20 1.50 9.12
C GLN A 63 -6.62 2.29 7.87
N ARG A 64 -7.67 1.87 7.17
CA ARG A 64 -8.24 2.57 6.01
C ARG A 64 -8.66 4.00 6.38
N ALA A 65 -9.38 4.17 7.49
CA ALA A 65 -9.79 5.49 7.96
C ALA A 65 -8.58 6.39 8.28
N ARG A 66 -7.53 5.84 8.89
CA ARG A 66 -6.29 6.57 9.19
C ARG A 66 -5.53 6.98 7.93
N ILE A 67 -5.47 6.12 6.91
CA ILE A 67 -4.86 6.44 5.60
C ILE A 67 -5.66 7.53 4.90
N ALA A 68 -7.00 7.46 4.92
CA ALA A 68 -7.88 8.43 4.27
C ALA A 68 -7.74 9.86 4.84
N GLN A 69 -7.26 10.00 6.07
CA GLN A 69 -6.97 11.29 6.72
C GLN A 69 -5.62 11.90 6.31
N ALA A 70 -4.73 11.13 5.68
CA ALA A 70 -3.44 11.65 5.23
C ALA A 70 -3.57 12.56 4.01
N SER A 71 -2.55 13.36 3.71
CA SER A 71 -2.55 14.20 2.50
C SER A 71 -2.61 13.34 1.23
N PRO A 72 -3.14 13.85 0.10
CA PRO A 72 -3.17 13.10 -1.17
C PRO A 72 -1.78 12.62 -1.63
N ALA A 73 -0.74 13.41 -1.36
CA ALA A 73 0.64 13.04 -1.67
C ALA A 73 1.09 11.80 -0.86
N VAL A 74 0.80 11.78 0.45
CA VAL A 74 1.10 10.64 1.31
C VAL A 74 0.26 9.42 0.94
N GLN A 75 -1.04 9.60 0.68
CA GLN A 75 -1.90 8.50 0.22
C GLN A 75 -1.36 7.86 -1.05
N ARG A 76 -0.90 8.66 -2.02
CA ARG A 76 -0.24 8.14 -3.23
C ARG A 76 1.01 7.33 -2.88
N VAL A 77 1.91 7.87 -2.05
CA VAL A 77 3.12 7.13 -1.62
C VAL A 77 2.74 5.78 -1.00
N MET A 78 1.75 5.75 -0.12
CA MET A 78 1.26 4.52 0.52
C MET A 78 0.76 3.51 -0.50
N ILE A 79 -0.01 3.94 -1.51
CA ILE A 79 -0.50 3.07 -2.58
C ILE A 79 0.66 2.43 -3.34
N HIS A 80 1.67 3.22 -3.72
CA HIS A 80 2.82 2.68 -4.45
C HIS A 80 3.69 1.75 -3.61
N LEU A 81 3.91 2.07 -2.33
CA LEU A 81 4.62 1.17 -1.41
C LEU A 81 3.86 -0.15 -1.23
N TYR A 82 2.54 -0.10 -1.14
CA TYR A 82 1.69 -1.29 -1.06
C TYR A 82 1.83 -2.17 -2.31
N PHE A 83 1.77 -1.60 -3.51
CA PHE A 83 1.94 -2.38 -4.75
C PHE A 83 3.38 -2.87 -4.97
N ASP A 84 4.40 -2.10 -4.61
CA ASP A 84 5.80 -2.55 -4.65
C ASP A 84 6.01 -3.75 -3.70
N PHE A 85 5.40 -3.70 -2.52
CA PHE A 85 5.42 -4.83 -1.59
C PHE A 85 4.70 -6.06 -2.14
N LEU A 86 3.50 -5.90 -2.72
CA LEU A 86 2.78 -7.00 -3.38
C LEU A 86 3.58 -7.60 -4.53
N TYR A 87 4.20 -6.77 -5.36
CA TYR A 87 5.02 -7.19 -6.49
C TYR A 87 6.24 -8.01 -6.03
N ARG A 88 6.97 -7.53 -5.02
CA ARG A 88 8.10 -8.27 -4.43
C ARG A 88 7.65 -9.56 -3.76
N TYR A 89 6.47 -9.57 -3.14
CA TYR A 89 5.90 -10.77 -2.56
C TYR A 89 5.61 -11.82 -3.65
N LEU A 90 5.02 -11.41 -4.78
CA LEU A 90 4.82 -12.28 -5.94
C LEU A 90 6.13 -12.83 -6.52
N GLU A 91 7.14 -11.99 -6.69
CA GLU A 91 8.44 -12.41 -7.23
C GLU A 91 9.08 -13.52 -6.39
N ARG A 92 8.98 -13.41 -5.05
CA ARG A 92 9.48 -14.44 -4.13
C ARG A 92 8.72 -15.75 -4.17
N ARG A 93 7.49 -15.75 -4.71
CA ARG A 93 6.61 -16.92 -4.75
C ARG A 93 6.54 -17.59 -6.11
N ARG A 94 7.00 -16.94 -7.17
CA ARG A 94 7.20 -17.61 -8.45
C ARG A 94 8.23 -18.73 -8.24
N PRO A 95 7.90 -19.99 -8.53
CA PRO A 95 8.95 -20.99 -8.67
C PRO A 95 9.90 -20.48 -9.75
N THR A 96 11.19 -20.46 -9.45
CA THR A 96 12.22 -20.35 -10.49
C THR A 96 12.01 -21.54 -11.42
N PHE A 97 11.30 -21.32 -12.52
CA PHE A 97 11.34 -22.24 -13.64
C PHE A 97 12.72 -22.06 -14.28
N HIS A 98 13.67 -22.89 -13.84
CA HIS A 98 14.92 -23.16 -14.53
C HIS A 98 14.71 -24.30 -15.52
#